data_AF-A0AAE5MS85-F1
#
_entry.id   AF-A0AAE5MS85-F1
#
_cell.length_a   1.000
_cell.length_b   1.000
_cell.length_c   1.000
_cell.angle_alpha   90.00
_cell.angle_beta   90.00
_cell.angle_gamma   90.00
#
_symmetry.space_group_name_H-M   'P 1'
#
loop_
_entity.id
_entity.type
_entity.pdbx_description
1 polymer ?
#
loop_
_entity_poly.entity_id
_entity_poly.type
_entity_poly.pdbx_seq_one_letter_code
_entity_poly.pdbx_strand_id
1 'polypeptide(L)'
;MIGTKLHTELVSLVQTAYGEAILTMKRGEEEKQLVIAETGLSDIVYEDSIDYYLDNEHWTQDQFDDYWENGGEDKEIDNYVATTVDNYDDDSTWEELNW
;
A
#
# COMPACT_ATOMS: atom_id res chain seq x y z
N MET A 1 23.97 -22.76 1.82
CA MET A 1 23.89 -21.46 2.52
C MET A 1 22.42 -21.18 2.70
N ILE A 2 21.95 -21.03 3.94
CA ILE A 2 20.60 -20.51 4.19
C ILE A 2 20.77 -19.00 4.00
N GLY A 3 20.44 -18.50 2.81
CA GLY A 3 20.42 -17.06 2.57
C GLY A 3 19.33 -16.45 3.44
N THR A 4 19.69 -15.55 4.34
CA THR A 4 18.70 -14.77 5.09
C THR A 4 17.88 -13.99 4.06
N LYS A 5 16.57 -14.24 3.99
CA LYS A 5 15.67 -13.40 3.17
C LYS A 5 15.81 -11.97 3.70
N LEU A 6 16.20 -11.03 2.84
CA LEU A 6 16.31 -9.63 3.23
C LEU A 6 14.90 -9.07 3.39
N HIS A 7 14.66 -8.37 4.51
CA HIS A 7 13.38 -7.73 4.80
C HIS A 7 13.40 -6.28 4.34
N THR A 8 12.28 -5.82 3.80
CA THR A 8 12.04 -4.46 3.36
C THR A 8 11.23 -3.72 4.40
N GLU A 9 11.70 -2.53 4.75
CA GLU A 9 11.11 -1.69 5.78
C GLU A 9 10.54 -0.41 5.17
N LEU A 10 9.39 0.05 5.67
CA LEU A 10 8.85 1.36 5.35
C LEU A 10 9.69 2.45 6.05
N VAL A 11 10.23 3.39 5.28
CA VAL A 11 10.92 4.58 5.81
C VAL A 11 9.95 5.75 5.92
N SER A 12 9.17 6.00 4.87
CA SER A 12 8.19 7.08 4.85
C SER A 12 7.14 6.90 3.77
N LEU A 13 5.95 7.43 4.03
CA LEU A 13 4.91 7.68 3.03
C LEU A 13 4.71 9.20 2.93
N VAL A 14 4.81 9.75 1.72
CA VAL A 14 4.60 11.18 1.46
C VAL A 14 3.60 11.34 0.33
N GLN A 15 2.60 12.20 0.54
CA GLN A 15 1.72 12.63 -0.53
C GLN A 15 2.17 13.99 -1.09
N THR A 16 2.33 14.10 -2.40
CA THR A 16 2.71 15.33 -3.07
C THR A 16 1.52 16.27 -3.21
N ALA A 17 1.79 17.55 -3.51
CA ALA A 17 0.72 18.52 -3.77
C ALA A 17 -0.10 18.20 -5.04
N TYR A 18 0.36 17.28 -5.87
CA TYR A 18 -0.32 16.82 -7.08
C TYR A 18 -1.19 15.57 -6.85
N GLY A 19 -1.21 15.04 -5.63
CA GLY A 19 -2.01 13.86 -5.24
C GLY A 19 -1.22 12.55 -5.23
N GLU A 20 -0.02 12.54 -5.80
CA GLU A 20 0.82 11.34 -5.85
C GLU A 20 1.21 10.89 -4.45
N ALA A 21 1.13 9.59 -4.18
CA ALA A 21 1.62 8.99 -2.94
C ALA A 21 2.89 8.21 -3.21
N ILE A 22 3.95 8.57 -2.51
CA ILE A 22 5.30 8.02 -2.70
C ILE A 22 5.73 7.31 -1.42
N LEU A 23 6.00 6.01 -1.54
CA LEU A 23 6.67 5.23 -0.52
C LEU A 23 8.18 5.35 -0.68
N THR A 24 8.88 5.54 0.43
CA THR A 24 10.32 5.29 0.54
C THR A 24 10.50 4.04 1.38
N MET A 25 11.19 3.06 0.81
CA MET A 25 11.43 1.75 1.42
C MET A 25 12.92 1.49 1.52
N LYS A 26 13.33 0.71 2.53
CA LYS A 26 14.71 0.34 2.77
C LYS A 26 14.88 -1.17 2.82
N ARG A 27 15.91 -1.69 2.16
CA ARG A 27 16.30 -3.10 2.21
C ARG A 27 17.80 -3.22 2.37
N GLY A 28 18.24 -3.68 3.55
CA GLY A 28 19.66 -3.62 3.92
C GLY A 28 20.16 -2.16 3.98
N GLU A 29 21.13 -1.81 3.14
CA GLU A 29 21.65 -0.44 3.02
C GLU A 29 21.05 0.35 1.84
N GLU A 30 20.19 -0.28 1.04
CA GLU A 30 19.56 0.34 -0.13
C GLU A 30 18.24 1.00 0.24
N GLU A 31 18.01 2.23 -0.21
CA GLU A 31 16.73 2.94 -0.12
C GLU A 31 16.20 3.22 -1.52
N LYS A 32 14.91 2.94 -1.74
CA LYS A 32 14.23 3.14 -3.03
C LYS A 32 12.87 3.79 -2.85
N GLN A 33 12.42 4.47 -3.89
CA GLN A 33 11.12 5.13 -3.92
C GLN A 33 10.18 4.42 -4.89
N LEU A 34 8.91 4.37 -4.52
CA LEU A 34 7.83 3.83 -5.33
C LEU A 34 6.63 4.77 -5.28
N VAL A 35 6.13 5.17 -6.45
CA VAL A 35 4.84 5.85 -6.56
C VAL A 35 3.76 4.78 -6.48
N ILE A 36 2.91 4.85 -5.45
CA ILE A 36 1.82 3.89 -5.21
C ILE A 36 0.44 4.45 -5.55
N ALA A 37 0.34 5.77 -5.72
CA ALA A 37 -0.84 6.43 -6.23
C ALA A 37 -0.42 7.63 -7.05
N GLU A 38 -1.07 7.89 -8.18
CA GLU A 38 -0.80 9.08 -9.01
C GLU A 38 -1.74 10.25 -8.69
N THR A 39 -2.97 9.96 -8.27
CA THR A 39 -4.05 10.96 -8.15
C THR A 39 -4.68 11.07 -6.76
N GLY A 40 -4.21 10.31 -5.78
CA GLY A 40 -4.74 10.31 -4.42
C GLY A 40 -4.73 8.90 -3.83
N LEU A 41 -4.09 8.70 -2.68
CA LEU A 41 -4.01 7.36 -2.07
C LEU A 41 -5.37 6.89 -1.57
N SER A 42 -6.14 7.78 -0.93
CA SER A 42 -7.46 7.47 -0.37
C SER A 42 -8.41 6.95 -1.44
N ASP A 43 -8.46 7.59 -2.61
CA ASP A 43 -9.35 7.19 -3.71
C ASP A 43 -9.00 5.79 -4.25
N ILE A 44 -7.71 5.49 -4.45
CA ILE A 44 -7.28 4.16 -4.90
C ILE A 44 -7.66 3.10 -3.88
N VAL A 45 -7.39 3.36 -2.60
CA VAL A 45 -7.70 2.42 -1.52
C VAL A 45 -9.21 2.25 -1.36
N TYR A 46 -9.99 3.31 -1.56
CA TYR A 46 -11.46 3.25 -1.56
C TYR A 46 -11.97 2.32 -2.65
N GLU A 47 -11.52 2.52 -3.89
CA GLU A 47 -11.93 1.70 -5.05
C GLU A 47 -11.57 0.22 -4.85
N ASP A 48 -10.36 -0.08 -4.37
CA ASP A 48 -9.96 -1.46 -4.07
C ASP A 48 -10.78 -2.06 -2.92
N SER A 49 -11.06 -1.27 -1.88
CA SER A 49 -11.78 -1.75 -0.68
C SER A 49 -13.26 -1.98 -0.95
N ILE A 50 -13.93 -1.04 -1.61
CA ILE A 50 -15.38 -1.11 -1.84
C ILE A 50 -15.73 -2.35 -2.67
N ASP A 51 -14.96 -2.62 -3.73
CA ASP A 51 -15.16 -3.79 -4.58
C ASP A 51 -14.98 -5.08 -3.76
N TYR A 52 -13.92 -5.18 -2.95
CA TYR A 52 -13.70 -6.34 -2.09
C TYR A 52 -14.87 -6.57 -1.11
N TYR A 53 -15.31 -5.54 -0.37
CA TYR A 53 -16.33 -5.73 0.65
C TYR A 53 -17.72 -6.00 0.05
N LEU A 54 -18.07 -5.37 -1.08
CA LEU A 54 -19.37 -5.60 -1.72
C LEU A 54 -19.41 -6.94 -2.46
N ASP A 55 -18.39 -7.24 -3.28
CA ASP A 55 -18.43 -8.42 -4.14
C ASP A 55 -18.03 -9.70 -3.41
N ASN A 56 -17.02 -9.64 -2.53
CA ASN A 56 -16.50 -10.83 -1.85
C ASN A 56 -17.09 -11.04 -0.45
N GLU A 57 -17.18 -9.98 0.36
CA GLU A 57 -17.74 -10.08 1.72
C GLU A 57 -19.27 -9.90 1.75
N HIS A 58 -19.88 -9.57 0.60
CA HIS A 58 -21.31 -9.40 0.42
C HIS A 58 -21.92 -8.32 1.34
N TRP A 59 -21.16 -7.27 1.60
CA TRP A 59 -21.66 -6.10 2.33
C TRP A 59 -22.61 -5.29 1.46
N THR A 60 -23.55 -4.60 2.11
CA THR A 60 -24.31 -3.53 1.48
C THR A 60 -23.49 -2.25 1.43
N GLN A 61 -23.85 -1.33 0.51
CA GLN A 61 -23.25 0.01 0.47
C GLN A 61 -23.29 0.70 1.84
N ASP A 62 -24.45 0.67 2.53
CA ASP A 62 -24.60 1.32 3.84
C ASP A 62 -23.64 0.76 4.91
N GLN A 63 -23.32 -0.54 4.86
CA GLN A 63 -22.36 -1.15 5.78
C GLN A 63 -20.93 -0.73 5.47
N PHE A 64 -20.60 -0.60 4.19
CA PHE A 64 -19.29 -0.13 3.77
C PHE A 64 -19.10 1.35 4.10
N ASP A 65 -20.11 2.19 3.84
CA ASP A 65 -20.06 3.62 4.16
C ASP A 65 -19.87 3.84 5.67
N ASP A 66 -20.63 3.11 6.51
CA ASP A 66 -20.45 3.16 7.97
C ASP A 66 -19.05 2.69 8.39
N TYR A 67 -18.51 1.64 7.78
CA TYR A 67 -17.14 1.21 8.04
C TYR A 67 -16.11 2.28 7.67
N TRP A 68 -16.24 2.85 6.48
CA TRP A 68 -15.32 3.84 5.94
C TRP A 68 -15.29 5.10 6.82
N GLU A 69 -16.47 5.63 7.16
CA GLU A 69 -16.62 6.81 8.02
C GLU A 69 -16.14 6.60 9.47
N ASN A 70 -16.09 5.34 9.94
CA ASN A 70 -15.66 4.98 11.30
C ASN A 70 -14.21 4.47 11.36
N GLY A 71 -13.32 5.00 10.51
CA GLY A 71 -11.88 4.70 10.53
C GLY A 71 -11.47 3.50 9.68
N GLY A 72 -12.39 3.00 8.84
CA GLY A 72 -12.06 2.01 7.81
C GLY A 72 -11.02 2.54 6.83
N GLU A 73 -11.11 3.82 6.43
CA GLU A 73 -10.15 4.46 5.53
C GLU A 73 -8.69 4.31 6.00
N ASP A 74 -8.39 4.79 7.22
CA ASP A 74 -7.03 4.74 7.77
C ASP A 74 -6.51 3.29 7.85
N LYS A 75 -7.39 2.36 8.23
CA LYS A 75 -7.04 0.94 8.35
C LYS A 75 -6.73 0.32 6.98
N GLU A 76 -7.51 0.61 5.96
CA GLU A 76 -7.26 0.08 4.62
C GLU A 76 -6.02 0.71 3.98
N ILE A 77 -5.75 2.00 4.24
CA ILE A 77 -4.50 2.64 3.82
C ILE A 77 -3.30 1.95 4.49
N ASP A 78 -3.35 1.71 5.81
CA ASP A 78 -2.29 0.99 6.52
C ASP A 78 -2.08 -0.42 5.96
N ASN A 79 -3.16 -1.16 5.68
CA ASN A 79 -3.09 -2.49 5.08
C ASN A 79 -2.49 -2.47 3.67
N TYR A 80 -2.89 -1.50 2.83
CA TYR A 80 -2.41 -1.34 1.47
C TYR A 80 -0.90 -1.04 1.47
N VAL A 81 -0.45 -0.13 2.33
CA VAL A 81 0.96 0.22 2.48
C VAL A 81 1.77 -0.98 2.99
N ALA A 82 1.30 -1.66 4.04
CA ALA A 82 1.98 -2.82 4.60
C ALA A 82 2.12 -3.95 3.57
N THR A 83 1.03 -4.29 2.87
CA THR A 83 1.03 -5.31 1.82
C THR A 83 1.96 -4.93 0.66
N THR A 84 1.97 -3.64 0.29
CA THR A 84 2.88 -3.15 -0.74
C THR A 84 4.34 -3.33 -0.33
N VAL A 85 4.71 -2.92 0.89
CA VAL A 85 6.09 -3.06 1.42
C VAL A 85 6.49 -4.53 1.50
N ASP A 86 5.62 -5.40 2.00
CA ASP A 86 5.88 -6.84 2.12
C ASP A 86 6.13 -7.50 0.76
N ASN A 87 5.49 -7.04 -0.32
CA ASN A 87 5.75 -7.56 -1.67
C ASN A 87 7.19 -7.31 -2.13
N TYR A 88 7.85 -6.27 -1.61
CA TYR A 88 9.25 -5.96 -1.92
C TYR A 88 10.27 -6.72 -1.06
N ASP A 89 9.84 -7.63 -0.18
CA ASP A 89 10.72 -8.66 0.38
C ASP A 89 11.22 -9.63 -0.70
N ASP A 90 10.53 -9.72 -1.85
CA ASP A 90 10.98 -10.51 -2.99
C ASP A 90 12.11 -9.80 -3.76
N ASP A 91 13.17 -10.53 -4.09
CA ASP A 91 14.34 -9.98 -4.79
C ASP A 91 13.96 -9.44 -6.18
N SER A 92 13.08 -10.15 -6.91
CA SER A 92 12.69 -9.74 -8.27
C SER A 92 11.91 -8.43 -8.26
N THR A 93 10.94 -8.30 -7.37
CA THR A 93 10.16 -7.06 -7.21
C THR A 93 11.05 -5.91 -6.75
N TRP A 94 12.01 -6.15 -5.83
CA TRP A 94 12.97 -5.11 -5.43
C TRP A 94 13.88 -4.65 -6.57
N GLU A 95 14.35 -5.58 -7.40
CA GLU A 95 15.22 -5.27 -8.54
C GLU A 95 14.48 -4.49 -9.63
N GLU A 96 13.17 -4.68 -9.80
CA GLU A 96 12.34 -3.91 -10.74
C GLU A 96 12.40 -2.41 -10.45
N LEU A 97 12.57 -1.97 -9.20
CA LEU A 97 12.68 -0.56 -8.83
C LEU A 97 13.97 0.15 -9.30
N ASN A 98 14.90 -0.54 -9.98
CA ASN A 98 16.16 0.04 -10.46
C ASN A 98 16.08 0.74 -11.85
N TRP A 99 14.90 0.73 -12.47
CA TRP A 99 14.59 1.36 -13.76
C TRP A 99 14.51 2.89 -13.76
#